data_AF-A0A817DXS5-F1
#
_entry.id   AF-A0A817DXS5-F1
#
_cell.length_a   1.000
_cell.length_b   1.000
_cell.length_c   1.000
_cell.angle_alpha   90.00
_cell.angle_beta   90.00
_cell.angle_gamma   90.00
#
_symmetry.space_group_name_H-M   'P 1'
#
loop_
_entity.id
_entity.type
_entity.pdbx_description
1 polymer ?
#
loop_
_entity_poly.entity_id
_entity_poly.type
_entity_poly.pdbx_seq_one_letter_code
_entity_poly.pdbx_strand_id
1 'polypeptide(L)'
;MPQKKAKDEDILIIDSKTMFLKRALEKLLNEKDIKKSQHQQLKRACETALTSITKDIQTSQISESSILPSTDQQSINAEKYFLPFELACASNHHRMVDTSLDCLQKLILHGHLLGSVADPIDPSKLLIDRIVSTICMCFRGVQTEEQVELQIIKALLTIMTSQIIEIHQRSVLQIIKTCFNIYLTSRSKINEATAQGCLSQMLNGIFSKMEQKMVLLSERRKQYQEESTTISSNNIEQENVPIVVHEILDELVEKICYDEATQEKEDITLS
;
A
#
# COMPACT_ATOMS: atom_id res chain seq x y z
N MET A 1 -7.15 35.56 -3.36
CA MET A 1 -7.49 34.68 -4.51
C MET A 1 -6.68 33.36 -4.61
N PRO A 2 -6.20 32.69 -3.54
CA PRO A 2 -5.57 31.36 -3.68
C PRO A 2 -6.52 30.16 -3.49
N GLN A 3 -7.69 30.33 -2.86
CA GLN A 3 -8.56 29.20 -2.48
C GLN A 3 -9.46 28.62 -3.59
N LYS A 4 -9.57 29.28 -4.76
CA LYS A 4 -10.42 28.80 -5.86
C LYS A 4 -9.71 27.78 -6.76
N LYS A 5 -8.38 27.84 -6.88
CA LYS A 5 -7.58 26.90 -7.67
C LYS A 5 -7.48 25.50 -7.04
N ALA A 6 -7.36 25.42 -5.70
CA ALA A 6 -7.28 24.13 -5.01
C ALA A 6 -8.57 23.30 -5.14
N LYS A 7 -9.75 23.96 -5.09
CA LYS A 7 -11.05 23.27 -5.19
C LYS A 7 -11.32 22.65 -6.57
N ASP A 8 -10.89 23.30 -7.65
CA ASP A 8 -11.08 22.77 -9.00
C ASP A 8 -10.13 21.58 -9.28
N GLU A 9 -8.93 21.57 -8.70
CA GLU A 9 -7.98 20.45 -8.80
C GLU A 9 -8.47 19.22 -8.03
N ASP A 10 -8.97 19.39 -6.80
CA ASP A 10 -9.51 18.29 -5.99
C ASP A 10 -10.72 17.61 -6.65
N ILE A 11 -11.62 18.40 -7.27
CA ILE A 11 -12.80 17.88 -8.00
C ILE A 11 -12.37 17.03 -9.20
N LEU A 12 -11.38 17.49 -9.98
CA LEU A 12 -10.84 16.75 -11.14
C LEU A 12 -10.14 15.45 -10.72
N ILE A 13 -9.45 15.44 -9.58
CA ILE A 13 -8.76 14.26 -9.04
C ILE A 13 -9.76 13.22 -8.53
N ILE A 14 -10.81 13.64 -7.83
CA ILE A 14 -11.88 12.76 -7.33
C ILE A 14 -12.60 12.09 -8.51
N ASP A 15 -12.94 12.84 -9.55
CA ASP A 15 -13.64 12.32 -10.73
C ASP A 15 -12.75 11.36 -11.56
N SER A 16 -11.44 11.62 -11.59
CA SER A 16 -10.47 10.72 -12.23
C SER A 16 -10.34 9.39 -11.48
N LYS A 17 -10.29 9.42 -10.13
CA LYS A 17 -10.18 8.23 -9.28
C LYS A 17 -11.42 7.34 -9.40
N THR A 18 -12.61 7.93 -9.38
CA THR A 18 -13.89 7.19 -9.53
C THR A 18 -14.07 6.65 -10.92
N MET A 19 -13.76 7.43 -11.95
CA MET A 19 -13.86 7.00 -13.33
C MET A 19 -12.91 5.84 -13.61
N PHE A 20 -11.68 5.89 -13.05
CA PHE A 20 -10.72 4.81 -13.20
C PHE A 20 -11.16 3.53 -12.48
N LEU A 21 -11.59 3.64 -11.22
CA LEU A 21 -12.04 2.48 -10.43
C LEU A 21 -13.31 1.85 -11.02
N LYS A 22 -14.27 2.67 -11.48
CA LYS A 22 -15.47 2.21 -12.19
C LYS A 22 -15.10 1.46 -13.47
N ARG A 23 -14.23 2.03 -14.31
CA ARG A 23 -13.77 1.36 -15.55
C ARG A 23 -13.03 0.05 -15.25
N ALA A 24 -12.23 0.00 -14.19
CA ALA A 24 -11.53 -1.21 -13.77
C ALA A 24 -12.53 -2.30 -13.35
N LEU A 25 -13.53 -1.96 -12.53
CA LEU A 25 -14.56 -2.89 -12.08
C LEU A 25 -15.51 -3.31 -13.22
N GLU A 26 -15.86 -2.42 -14.13
CA GLU A 26 -16.63 -2.73 -15.33
C GLU A 26 -15.86 -3.64 -16.28
N LYS A 27 -14.56 -3.36 -16.49
CA LYS A 27 -13.68 -4.22 -17.30
C LYS A 27 -13.58 -5.61 -16.69
N LEU A 28 -13.44 -5.69 -15.36
CA LEU A 28 -13.44 -6.96 -14.64
C LEU A 28 -14.80 -7.67 -14.82
N LEU A 29 -15.93 -6.98 -14.58
CA LEU A 29 -17.29 -7.54 -14.70
C LEU A 29 -17.65 -8.03 -16.11
N ASN A 30 -17.12 -7.37 -17.15
CA ASN A 30 -17.37 -7.71 -18.54
C ASN A 30 -16.53 -8.92 -19.03
N GLU A 31 -15.61 -9.43 -18.21
CA GLU A 31 -14.92 -10.67 -18.52
C GLU A 31 -15.90 -11.84 -18.58
N LYS A 32 -15.81 -12.61 -19.68
CA LYS A 32 -16.81 -13.64 -20.04
C LYS A 32 -16.94 -14.73 -18.97
N ASP A 33 -15.90 -14.93 -18.17
CA ASP A 33 -15.80 -16.01 -17.18
C ASP A 33 -16.45 -15.69 -15.83
N ILE A 34 -16.76 -14.42 -15.52
CA ILE A 34 -17.50 -14.05 -14.29
C ILE A 34 -18.95 -14.54 -14.30
N LYS A 35 -19.49 -14.87 -15.47
CA LYS A 35 -20.85 -15.41 -15.63
C LYS A 35 -20.99 -16.87 -15.17
N LYS A 36 -19.89 -17.58 -14.89
CA LYS A 36 -19.92 -18.97 -14.39
C LYS A 36 -20.23 -19.00 -12.88
N SER A 37 -21.03 -19.97 -12.44
CA SER A 37 -21.53 -20.11 -11.05
C SER A 37 -20.43 -20.10 -9.97
N GLN A 38 -19.18 -20.43 -10.33
CA GLN A 38 -18.03 -20.47 -9.42
C GLN A 38 -17.55 -19.08 -8.98
N HIS A 39 -17.93 -18.01 -9.68
CA HIS A 39 -17.50 -16.63 -9.39
C HIS A 39 -18.63 -15.71 -8.93
N GLN A 40 -19.74 -16.28 -8.43
CA GLN A 40 -20.90 -15.49 -8.01
C GLN A 40 -20.57 -14.52 -6.85
N GLN A 41 -19.64 -14.88 -5.96
CA GLN A 41 -19.15 -13.99 -4.90
C GLN A 41 -18.38 -12.79 -5.46
N LEU A 42 -17.48 -13.02 -6.43
CA LEU A 42 -16.76 -11.94 -7.12
C LEU A 42 -17.73 -11.02 -7.86
N LYS A 43 -18.71 -11.59 -8.59
CA LYS A 43 -19.73 -10.81 -9.31
C LYS A 43 -20.51 -9.90 -8.35
N ARG A 44 -21.00 -10.43 -7.23
CA ARG A 44 -21.69 -9.66 -6.19
C ARG A 44 -20.80 -8.58 -5.59
N ALA A 45 -19.53 -8.86 -5.36
CA ALA A 45 -18.58 -7.90 -4.82
C ALA A 45 -18.32 -6.74 -5.81
N CYS A 46 -18.14 -7.05 -7.10
CA CYS A 46 -18.02 -6.04 -8.17
C CYS A 46 -19.29 -5.20 -8.31
N GLU A 47 -20.47 -5.81 -8.32
CA GLU A 47 -21.76 -5.11 -8.44
C GLU A 47 -22.04 -4.20 -7.22
N THR A 48 -21.73 -4.69 -6.01
CA THR A 48 -21.84 -3.91 -4.77
C THR A 48 -20.89 -2.72 -4.80
N ALA A 49 -19.63 -2.94 -5.18
CA ALA A 49 -18.63 -1.88 -5.34
C ALA A 49 -19.06 -0.82 -6.37
N LEU A 50 -19.56 -1.24 -7.54
CA LEU A 50 -20.07 -0.34 -8.56
C LEU A 50 -21.29 0.45 -8.11
N THR A 51 -22.20 -0.17 -7.34
CA THR A 51 -23.39 0.50 -6.80
C THR A 51 -22.98 1.57 -5.77
N SER A 52 -22.05 1.24 -4.88
CA SER A 52 -21.50 2.20 -3.91
C SER A 52 -20.77 3.35 -4.61
N ILE A 53 -19.90 3.08 -5.59
CA ILE A 53 -19.22 4.14 -6.36
C ILE A 53 -20.23 5.02 -7.10
N THR A 54 -21.28 4.43 -7.69
CA THR A 54 -22.33 5.19 -8.39
C THR A 54 -23.15 6.06 -7.43
N LYS A 55 -23.45 5.54 -6.24
CA LYS A 55 -24.14 6.29 -5.17
C LYS A 55 -23.28 7.43 -4.63
N ASP A 56 -21.97 7.21 -4.49
CA ASP A 56 -21.01 8.24 -4.08
C ASP A 56 -20.93 9.35 -5.15
N ILE A 57 -20.88 9.00 -6.45
CA ILE A 57 -20.92 9.96 -7.57
C ILE A 57 -22.22 10.79 -7.55
N GLN A 58 -23.38 10.17 -7.34
CA GLN A 58 -24.67 10.87 -7.29
C GLN A 58 -24.77 11.78 -6.06
N THR A 59 -24.24 11.34 -4.91
CA THR A 59 -24.23 12.14 -3.67
C THR A 59 -23.34 13.38 -3.82
N SER A 60 -22.19 13.25 -4.49
CA SER A 60 -21.32 14.38 -4.83
C SER A 60 -22.00 15.40 -5.75
N GLN A 61 -22.85 14.97 -6.68
CA GLN A 61 -23.61 15.89 -7.56
C GLN A 61 -24.79 16.59 -6.86
N ILE A 62 -25.37 15.99 -5.81
CA ILE A 62 -26.48 16.60 -5.03
C ILE A 62 -25.96 17.64 -4.02
N SER A 63 -24.68 17.58 -3.66
CA SER A 63 -24.03 18.41 -2.64
C SER A 63 -23.56 19.79 -3.14
N GLU A 64 -24.04 20.28 -4.30
CA GLU A 64 -23.75 21.65 -4.77
C GLU A 64 -24.49 22.75 -3.98
N SER A 65 -25.35 22.40 -3.01
CA SER A 65 -26.23 23.35 -2.31
C SER A 65 -25.96 23.57 -0.82
N SER A 66 -24.89 22.99 -0.23
CA SER A 66 -24.59 23.19 1.19
C SER A 66 -23.13 23.59 1.44
N ILE A 67 -22.99 24.84 1.89
CA ILE A 67 -21.74 25.53 2.21
C ILE A 67 -21.19 24.94 3.53
N LEU A 68 -20.42 23.86 3.46
CA LEU A 68 -19.55 23.47 4.58
C LEU A 68 -18.34 22.68 4.06
N PRO A 69 -17.09 23.13 4.30
CA PRO A 69 -15.90 22.35 3.99
C PRO A 69 -15.67 21.38 5.16
N SER A 70 -16.15 20.15 5.05
CA SER A 70 -15.70 19.06 5.91
C SER A 70 -14.36 18.55 5.40
N THR A 71 -13.31 19.06 6.04
CA THR A 71 -11.93 18.57 6.01
C THR A 71 -11.87 17.03 6.05
N ASP A 72 -11.13 16.47 5.09
CA ASP A 72 -10.54 15.11 5.03
C ASP A 72 -11.38 13.85 4.70
N GLN A 73 -12.64 13.95 4.28
CA GLN A 73 -13.44 12.72 3.98
C GLN A 73 -14.06 12.63 2.56
N GLN A 74 -13.72 13.54 1.65
CA GLN A 74 -14.25 13.52 0.26
C GLN A 74 -13.36 12.80 -0.76
N SER A 75 -12.30 12.10 -0.33
CA SER A 75 -11.63 11.15 -1.23
C SER A 75 -12.32 9.80 -1.12
N ILE A 76 -12.85 9.29 -2.24
CA ILE A 76 -13.41 7.95 -2.28
C ILE A 76 -12.33 6.97 -1.87
N ASN A 77 -12.59 6.24 -0.78
CA ASN A 77 -11.62 5.34 -0.20
C ASN A 77 -11.54 4.07 -1.05
N ALA A 78 -10.69 4.10 -2.08
CA ALA A 78 -10.44 2.97 -2.99
C ALA A 78 -10.05 1.68 -2.25
N GLU A 79 -9.52 1.82 -1.03
CA GLU A 79 -9.13 0.72 -0.15
C GLU A 79 -10.33 -0.16 0.23
N LYS A 80 -11.54 0.41 0.34
CA LYS A 80 -12.79 -0.35 0.56
C LYS A 80 -13.17 -1.26 -0.61
N TYR A 81 -12.69 -0.94 -1.80
CA TYR A 81 -13.01 -1.64 -3.05
C TYR A 81 -11.89 -2.59 -3.49
N PHE A 82 -10.98 -2.98 -2.58
CA PHE A 82 -9.92 -3.93 -2.87
C PHE A 82 -10.41 -5.39 -2.97
N LEU A 83 -11.42 -5.77 -2.19
CA LEU A 83 -11.92 -7.15 -2.11
C LEU A 83 -12.25 -7.81 -3.47
N PRO A 84 -12.91 -7.13 -4.43
CA PRO A 84 -13.13 -7.69 -5.76
C PRO A 84 -11.83 -8.04 -6.51
N PHE A 85 -10.78 -7.22 -6.37
CA PHE A 85 -9.49 -7.50 -7.00
C PHE A 85 -8.79 -8.69 -6.36
N GLU A 86 -8.89 -8.83 -5.04
CA GLU A 86 -8.37 -9.99 -4.32
C GLU A 86 -9.05 -11.30 -4.77
N LEU A 87 -10.38 -11.30 -4.87
CA LEU A 87 -11.14 -12.45 -5.36
C LEU A 87 -10.82 -12.76 -6.84
N ALA A 88 -10.56 -11.74 -7.65
CA ALA A 88 -10.15 -11.91 -9.04
C ALA A 88 -8.75 -12.52 -9.16
N CYS A 89 -7.81 -12.09 -8.32
CA CYS A 89 -6.45 -12.64 -8.24
C CYS A 89 -6.43 -14.09 -7.73
N ALA A 90 -7.35 -14.45 -6.83
CA ALA A 90 -7.52 -15.81 -6.34
C ALA A 90 -8.16 -16.77 -7.39
N SER A 91 -8.73 -16.22 -8.46
CA SER A 91 -9.36 -17.01 -9.53
C SER A 91 -8.33 -17.90 -10.25
N ASN A 92 -8.80 -19.05 -10.76
CA ASN A 92 -7.99 -19.93 -11.62
C ASN A 92 -7.95 -19.48 -13.08
N HIS A 93 -8.55 -18.33 -13.41
CA HIS A 93 -8.63 -17.84 -14.79
C HIS A 93 -7.59 -16.76 -15.08
N HIS A 94 -6.57 -17.10 -15.87
CA HIS A 94 -5.41 -16.23 -16.15
C HIS A 94 -5.78 -14.86 -16.72
N ARG A 95 -6.79 -14.74 -17.59
CA ARG A 95 -7.22 -13.44 -18.15
C ARG A 95 -7.79 -12.49 -17.11
N MET A 96 -8.50 -13.05 -16.12
CA MET A 96 -9.06 -12.26 -15.02
C MET A 96 -7.96 -11.79 -14.08
N VAL A 97 -7.00 -12.68 -13.77
CA VAL A 97 -5.84 -12.35 -12.95
C VAL A 97 -5.00 -11.25 -13.63
N ASP A 98 -4.70 -11.40 -14.92
CA ASP A 98 -3.96 -10.41 -15.71
C ASP A 98 -4.63 -9.02 -15.68
N THR A 99 -5.94 -8.97 -15.97
CA THR A 99 -6.71 -7.72 -15.92
C THR A 99 -6.73 -7.11 -14.51
N SER A 100 -6.90 -7.93 -13.48
CA SER A 100 -6.90 -7.48 -12.09
C SER A 100 -5.55 -6.89 -11.68
N LEU A 101 -4.44 -7.55 -12.03
CA LEU A 101 -3.09 -7.07 -11.74
C LEU A 101 -2.76 -5.79 -12.50
N ASP A 102 -3.22 -5.62 -13.74
CA ASP A 102 -3.11 -4.37 -14.51
C ASP A 102 -3.88 -3.22 -13.87
N CYS A 103 -5.12 -3.47 -13.42
CA CYS A 103 -5.89 -2.47 -12.70
C CYS A 103 -5.22 -2.09 -11.37
N LEU A 104 -4.74 -3.06 -10.58
CA LEU A 104 -4.02 -2.81 -9.33
C LEU A 104 -2.75 -1.99 -9.57
N GLN A 105 -1.94 -2.36 -10.56
CA GLN A 105 -0.72 -1.63 -10.91
C GLN A 105 -1.02 -0.16 -11.21
N LYS A 106 -2.05 0.13 -12.01
CA LYS A 106 -2.42 1.51 -12.36
C LYS A 106 -3.00 2.27 -11.17
N LEU A 107 -3.84 1.64 -10.35
CA LEU A 107 -4.38 2.26 -9.14
C LEU A 107 -3.28 2.69 -8.17
N ILE A 108 -2.24 1.86 -8.02
CA ILE A 108 -1.08 2.14 -7.17
C ILE A 108 -0.21 3.23 -7.81
N LEU A 109 0.05 3.14 -9.12
CA LEU A 109 0.87 4.12 -9.85
C LEU A 109 0.29 5.54 -9.79
N HIS A 110 -1.03 5.68 -9.92
CA HIS A 110 -1.72 6.96 -9.85
C HIS A 110 -1.95 7.45 -8.41
N GLY A 111 -1.50 6.70 -7.39
CA GLY A 111 -1.70 7.05 -5.99
C GLY A 111 -3.15 6.97 -5.52
N HIS A 112 -4.01 6.27 -6.25
CA HIS A 112 -5.41 6.06 -5.87
C HIS A 112 -5.54 4.98 -4.78
N LEU A 113 -4.65 4.00 -4.78
CA LEU A 113 -4.57 2.91 -3.81
C LEU A 113 -3.21 2.93 -3.13
N LEU A 114 -3.13 3.62 -1.98
CA LEU A 114 -1.89 3.78 -1.20
C LEU A 114 -1.79 2.71 -0.10
N GLY A 115 -2.92 2.22 0.41
CA GLY A 115 -2.95 1.18 1.44
C GLY A 115 -2.42 1.68 2.78
N SER A 116 -2.62 2.97 3.06
CA SER A 116 -2.16 3.63 4.30
C SER A 116 -3.12 3.35 5.48
N VAL A 117 -4.28 2.76 5.23
CA VAL A 117 -5.21 2.33 6.28
C VAL A 117 -4.80 0.95 6.78
N ALA A 118 -5.01 0.72 8.09
CA ALA A 118 -4.86 -0.60 8.69
C ALA A 118 -5.79 -1.62 8.01
N ASP A 119 -5.31 -2.86 7.85
CA ASP A 119 -6.10 -3.94 7.25
C ASP A 119 -7.32 -4.24 8.15
N PRO A 120 -8.55 -4.30 7.61
CA PRO A 120 -9.74 -4.68 8.37
C PRO A 120 -9.67 -6.09 8.99
N ILE A 121 -8.79 -6.97 8.49
CA ILE A 121 -8.61 -8.33 9.03
C ILE A 121 -7.55 -8.36 10.13
N ASP A 122 -6.50 -7.55 10.00
CA ASP A 122 -5.36 -7.50 10.92
C ASP A 122 -4.94 -6.05 11.15
N PRO A 123 -5.39 -5.42 12.25
CA PRO A 123 -5.08 -4.03 12.55
C PRO A 123 -3.57 -3.76 12.74
N SER A 124 -2.76 -4.80 12.93
CA SER A 124 -1.31 -4.68 13.08
C SER A 124 -0.56 -4.46 11.76
N LYS A 125 -1.24 -4.61 10.61
CA LYS A 125 -0.67 -4.47 9.27
C LYS A 125 -1.39 -3.42 8.46
N LEU A 126 -0.67 -2.84 7.51
CA LEU A 126 -1.24 -1.93 6.52
C LEU A 126 -1.91 -2.73 5.40
N LEU A 127 -2.97 -2.17 4.80
CA LEU A 127 -3.66 -2.81 3.68
C LEU A 127 -2.71 -3.07 2.49
N ILE A 128 -1.68 -2.25 2.31
CA ILE A 128 -0.67 -2.48 1.27
C ILE A 128 0.02 -3.85 1.39
N ASP A 129 0.26 -4.35 2.61
CA ASP A 129 0.87 -5.66 2.80
C ASP A 129 -0.03 -6.79 2.29
N ARG A 130 -1.35 -6.64 2.49
CA ARG A 130 -2.33 -7.57 1.94
C ARG A 130 -2.39 -7.48 0.42
N ILE A 131 -2.35 -6.28 -0.16
CA ILE A 131 -2.29 -6.08 -1.62
C ILE A 131 -1.05 -6.78 -2.20
N VAL A 132 0.12 -6.55 -1.59
CA VAL A 132 1.39 -7.19 -1.97
C VAL A 132 1.28 -8.71 -1.87
N SER A 133 0.72 -9.21 -0.78
CA SER A 133 0.53 -10.66 -0.58
C SER A 133 -0.32 -11.27 -1.68
N THR A 134 -1.45 -10.66 -1.99
CA THR A 134 -2.37 -11.07 -3.07
C THR A 134 -1.68 -11.07 -4.45
N ILE A 135 -0.88 -10.05 -4.76
CA ILE A 135 -0.11 -10.00 -6.02
C ILE A 135 0.92 -11.13 -6.06
N CYS A 136 1.64 -11.37 -4.97
CA CYS A 136 2.65 -12.43 -4.90
C CYS A 136 2.01 -13.83 -5.02
N MET A 137 0.82 -14.05 -4.46
CA MET A 137 0.07 -15.31 -4.54
C MET A 137 -0.38 -15.66 -5.97
N CYS A 138 -0.43 -14.69 -6.89
CA CYS A 138 -0.76 -14.95 -8.29
C CYS A 138 0.31 -15.81 -8.99
N PHE A 139 1.55 -15.81 -8.48
CA PHE A 139 2.61 -16.66 -8.99
C PHE A 139 2.53 -18.06 -8.38
N ARG A 140 2.19 -19.07 -9.21
CA ARG A 140 2.01 -20.47 -8.81
C ARG A 140 3.14 -21.39 -9.31
N GLY A 141 4.31 -20.82 -9.58
CA GLY A 141 5.46 -21.54 -10.14
C GLY A 141 5.40 -21.67 -11.67
N VAL A 142 6.05 -22.71 -12.21
CA VAL A 142 6.27 -22.93 -13.66
C VAL A 142 5.01 -23.11 -14.52
N GLN A 143 3.84 -23.22 -13.89
CA GLN A 143 2.54 -23.33 -14.58
C GLN A 143 1.88 -21.96 -14.78
N THR A 144 2.46 -20.89 -14.26
CA THR A 144 1.94 -19.53 -14.41
C THR A 144 2.11 -19.10 -15.87
N GLU A 145 1.08 -18.47 -16.43
CA GLU A 145 1.12 -17.95 -17.80
C GLU A 145 2.10 -16.77 -17.92
N GLU A 146 2.80 -16.69 -19.04
CA GLU A 146 3.84 -15.67 -19.29
C GLU A 146 3.30 -14.23 -19.13
N GLN A 147 2.07 -13.97 -19.56
CA GLN A 147 1.43 -12.66 -19.42
C GLN A 147 1.20 -12.28 -17.95
N VAL A 148 0.76 -13.25 -17.14
CA VAL A 148 0.53 -13.05 -15.70
C VAL A 148 1.85 -12.82 -14.98
N GLU A 149 2.91 -13.58 -15.30
CA GLU A 149 4.25 -13.36 -14.75
C GLU A 149 4.73 -11.92 -14.99
N LEU A 150 4.62 -11.43 -16.23
CA LEU A 150 5.02 -10.07 -16.59
C LEU A 150 4.23 -9.03 -15.80
N GLN A 151 2.93 -9.25 -15.63
CA GLN A 151 2.07 -8.32 -14.93
C GLN A 151 2.34 -8.29 -13.41
N ILE A 152 2.69 -9.43 -12.82
CA ILE A 152 3.19 -9.51 -11.44
C ILE A 152 4.47 -8.69 -11.30
N ILE A 153 5.46 -8.89 -12.18
CA ILE A 153 6.73 -8.14 -12.13
C ILE A 153 6.48 -6.62 -12.16
N LYS A 154 5.61 -6.15 -13.08
CA LYS A 154 5.28 -4.73 -13.23
C LYS A 154 4.56 -4.14 -12.01
N ALA A 155 3.59 -4.87 -11.47
CA ALA A 155 2.85 -4.44 -10.29
C ALA A 155 3.78 -4.32 -9.07
N LEU A 156 4.60 -5.34 -8.85
CA LEU A 156 5.58 -5.36 -7.76
C LEU A 156 6.64 -4.28 -7.90
N LEU A 157 7.15 -4.03 -9.11
CA LEU A 157 8.10 -2.94 -9.35
C LEU A 157 7.50 -1.60 -8.98
N THR A 158 6.27 -1.33 -9.45
CA THR A 158 5.55 -0.08 -9.20
C THR A 158 5.41 0.20 -7.70
N ILE A 159 5.06 -0.82 -6.92
CA ILE A 159 4.95 -0.74 -5.45
C ILE A 159 6.31 -0.39 -4.84
N MET A 160 7.37 -1.12 -5.22
CA MET A 160 8.70 -0.93 -4.66
C MET A 160 9.31 0.43 -4.98
N THR A 161 9.08 0.94 -6.19
CA THR A 161 9.61 2.23 -6.65
C THR A 161 8.75 3.42 -6.22
N SER A 162 7.52 3.20 -5.73
CA SER A 162 6.64 4.28 -5.27
C SER A 162 7.23 4.99 -4.06
N GLN A 163 7.37 6.33 -4.12
CA GLN A 163 7.88 7.14 -3.01
C GLN A 163 6.83 7.45 -1.94
N ILE A 164 5.56 7.21 -2.26
CA ILE A 164 4.41 7.60 -1.42
C ILE A 164 4.03 6.46 -0.45
N ILE A 165 4.35 5.22 -0.82
CA ILE A 165 3.88 4.03 -0.11
C ILE A 165 4.95 3.55 0.87
N GLU A 166 4.56 3.47 2.14
CA GLU A 166 5.35 2.82 3.19
C GLU A 166 5.04 1.33 3.22
N ILE A 167 6.07 0.50 3.09
CA ILE A 167 5.92 -0.96 3.01
C ILE A 167 6.68 -1.57 4.17
N HIS A 168 6.07 -2.55 4.85
CA HIS A 168 6.75 -3.29 5.90
C HIS A 168 7.89 -4.15 5.34
N GLN A 169 8.95 -4.30 6.13
CA GLN A 169 10.14 -5.05 5.73
C GLN A 169 9.81 -6.48 5.27
N ARG A 170 8.89 -7.16 5.96
CA ARG A 170 8.44 -8.52 5.59
C ARG A 170 7.88 -8.57 4.16
N SER A 171 7.06 -7.60 3.79
CA SER A 171 6.46 -7.50 2.46
C SER A 171 7.51 -7.21 1.40
N VAL A 172 8.49 -6.35 1.69
CA VAL A 172 9.63 -6.10 0.78
C VAL A 172 10.39 -7.38 0.46
N LEU A 173 10.74 -8.19 1.46
CA LEU A 173 11.43 -9.47 1.23
C LEU A 173 10.56 -10.44 0.40
N GLN A 174 9.25 -10.49 0.65
CA GLN A 174 8.33 -11.31 -0.11
C GLN A 174 8.26 -10.91 -1.59
N ILE A 175 8.28 -9.60 -1.88
CA ILE A 175 8.31 -9.07 -3.24
C ILE A 175 9.57 -9.52 -3.97
N ILE A 176 10.75 -9.29 -3.36
CA ILE A 176 12.04 -9.66 -3.94
C ILE A 176 12.09 -11.17 -4.20
N LYS A 177 11.68 -11.97 -3.21
CA LYS A 177 11.63 -13.44 -3.34
C LYS A 177 10.75 -13.87 -4.51
N THR A 178 9.56 -13.28 -4.65
CA THR A 178 8.63 -13.63 -5.73
C THR A 178 9.19 -13.26 -7.10
N CYS A 179 9.76 -12.05 -7.24
CA CYS A 179 10.36 -11.60 -8.49
C CYS A 179 11.61 -12.43 -8.87
N PHE A 180 12.42 -12.82 -7.89
CA PHE A 180 13.54 -13.73 -8.09
C PHE A 180 13.10 -15.14 -8.47
N ASN A 181 12.02 -15.65 -7.88
CA ASN A 181 11.45 -16.93 -8.29
C ASN A 181 10.96 -16.91 -9.74
N ILE A 182 10.31 -15.82 -10.19
CA ILE A 182 9.92 -15.66 -11.59
C ILE A 182 11.16 -15.66 -12.48
N TYR A 183 12.21 -14.89 -12.13
CA TYR A 183 13.48 -14.90 -12.86
C TYR A 183 14.08 -16.32 -13.02
N LEU A 184 14.06 -17.13 -11.96
CA LEU A 184 14.65 -18.48 -12.00
C LEU A 184 13.81 -19.52 -12.75
N THR A 185 12.48 -19.35 -12.78
CA THR A 185 11.56 -20.42 -13.20
C THR A 185 10.76 -20.09 -14.46
N SER A 186 10.77 -18.82 -14.90
CA SER A 186 10.08 -18.42 -16.13
C SER A 186 10.67 -19.13 -17.34
N ARG A 187 9.78 -19.56 -18.24
CA ARG A 187 10.16 -20.19 -19.52
C ARG A 187 10.45 -19.15 -20.60
N SER A 188 10.05 -17.90 -20.37
CA SER A 188 10.24 -16.81 -21.33
C SER A 188 11.52 -16.04 -21.02
N LYS A 189 12.43 -16.00 -22.00
CA LYS A 189 13.65 -15.21 -21.90
C LYS A 189 13.38 -13.71 -21.78
N ILE A 190 12.24 -13.24 -22.28
CA ILE A 190 11.83 -11.84 -22.14
C ILE A 190 11.44 -11.56 -20.69
N ASN A 191 10.63 -12.42 -20.08
CA ASN A 191 10.24 -12.28 -18.68
C ASN A 191 11.43 -12.47 -17.72
N GLU A 192 12.34 -13.41 -18.00
CA GLU A 192 13.58 -13.60 -17.24
C GLU A 192 14.43 -12.32 -17.23
N ALA A 193 14.73 -11.76 -18.41
CA ALA A 193 15.50 -10.52 -18.53
C ALA A 193 14.77 -9.31 -17.89
N THR A 194 13.45 -9.25 -18.02
CA THR A 194 12.63 -8.19 -17.42
C THR A 194 12.65 -8.29 -15.90
N ALA A 195 12.47 -9.49 -15.34
CA ALA A 195 12.54 -9.73 -13.89
C ALA A 195 13.92 -9.36 -13.34
N GLN A 196 14.99 -9.74 -14.03
CA GLN A 196 16.36 -9.38 -13.65
C GLN A 196 16.55 -7.85 -13.59
N GLY A 197 16.14 -7.13 -14.65
CA GLY A 197 16.22 -5.67 -14.68
C GLY A 197 15.38 -5.02 -13.58
N CYS A 198 14.17 -5.54 -13.34
CA CYS A 198 13.28 -5.03 -12.30
C CYS A 198 13.84 -5.28 -10.89
N LEU A 199 14.45 -6.44 -10.63
CA LEU A 199 15.09 -6.75 -9.35
C LEU A 199 16.21 -5.75 -9.02
N SER A 200 17.08 -5.45 -9.99
CA SER A 200 18.10 -4.42 -9.81
C SER A 200 17.49 -3.05 -9.50
N GLN A 201 16.42 -2.66 -10.21
CA GLN A 201 15.72 -1.40 -9.95
C GLN A 201 15.06 -1.37 -8.55
N MET A 202 14.43 -2.46 -8.13
CA MET A 202 13.84 -2.58 -6.80
C MET A 202 14.91 -2.41 -5.71
N LEU A 203 16.04 -3.10 -5.82
CA LEU A 203 17.13 -3.02 -4.86
C LEU A 203 17.72 -1.60 -4.80
N ASN A 204 18.01 -1.00 -5.95
CA ASN A 204 18.50 0.38 -6.01
C ASN A 204 17.51 1.36 -5.37
N GLY A 205 16.21 1.19 -5.65
CA GLY A 205 15.15 2.00 -5.05
C GLY A 205 15.07 1.87 -3.53
N ILE A 206 15.28 0.66 -2.97
CA ILE A 206 15.36 0.44 -1.52
C ILE A 206 16.55 1.21 -0.94
N PHE A 207 17.74 1.07 -1.54
CA PHE A 207 18.93 1.75 -1.04
C PHE A 207 18.77 3.27 -1.08
N SER A 208 18.24 3.83 -2.17
CA SER A 208 17.94 5.26 -2.25
C SER A 208 16.94 5.73 -1.19
N LYS A 209 15.88 4.94 -0.93
CA LYS A 209 14.92 5.25 0.15
C LYS A 209 15.57 5.19 1.54
N MET A 210 16.44 4.22 1.77
CA MET A 210 17.14 4.06 3.03
C MET A 210 18.11 5.22 3.30
N GLU A 211 18.85 5.65 2.27
CA GLU A 211 19.72 6.82 2.33
C GLU A 211 18.93 8.10 2.62
N GLN A 212 17.82 8.33 1.91
CA GLN A 212 16.94 9.48 2.14
C GLN A 212 16.40 9.50 3.57
N LYS A 213 15.94 8.35 4.09
CA LYS A 213 15.47 8.24 5.46
C LYS A 213 16.58 8.53 6.48
N MET A 214 17.81 8.08 6.22
CA MET A 214 18.95 8.41 7.08
C MET A 214 19.28 9.90 7.08
N VAL A 215 19.24 10.58 5.92
CA VAL A 215 19.46 12.03 5.84
C VAL A 215 18.42 12.78 6.67
N LEU A 216 17.13 12.47 6.49
CA LEU A 216 16.04 13.10 7.24
C LEU A 216 16.16 12.90 8.76
N LEU A 217 16.56 11.70 9.20
CA LEU A 217 16.80 11.42 10.60
C LEU A 217 18.00 12.19 11.15
N SER A 218 19.04 12.40 10.34
CA SER A 218 20.22 13.18 10.73
C SER A 218 19.91 14.66 10.89
N GLU A 219 19.07 15.23 10.02
CA GLU A 219 18.61 16.62 10.10
C GLU A 219 17.72 16.84 11.31
N ARG A 220 16.76 15.93 11.55
CA ARG A 220 15.91 15.96 12.74
C ARG A 220 16.74 15.91 14.03
N ARG A 221 17.80 15.08 14.05
CA ARG A 221 18.71 14.99 15.22
C ARG A 221 19.47 16.31 15.47
N LYS A 222 19.89 17.01 14.42
CA LYS A 222 20.54 18.33 14.54
C LYS A 222 19.58 19.40 15.06
N GLN A 223 18.32 19.39 14.60
CA GLN A 223 17.29 20.30 15.10
C GLN A 223 17.05 20.14 16.60
N TYR A 224 16.94 18.90 17.12
CA TYR A 224 16.83 18.65 18.56
C TYR A 224 18.04 19.12 19.36
N GLN A 225 19.24 19.06 18.78
CA GLN A 225 20.47 19.58 19.42
C GLN A 225 20.50 21.10 19.45
N GLU A 226 20.07 21.78 18.37
CA GLU A 226 19.98 23.24 18.30
C GLU A 226 18.89 23.81 19.24
N GLU A 227 17.72 23.15 19.35
CA GLU A 227 16.67 23.52 20.30
C GLU A 227 17.12 23.34 21.76
N SER A 228 17.87 22.27 22.07
CA SER A 228 18.43 22.04 23.41
C SER A 228 19.48 23.10 23.80
N THR A 229 20.29 23.59 22.86
CA THR A 229 21.23 24.69 23.12
C THR A 229 20.57 26.07 23.22
N THR A 230 19.41 26.28 22.60
CA THR A 230 18.69 27.56 22.64
C THR A 230 17.95 27.74 23.98
N ILE A 231 17.46 26.64 24.57
CA ILE A 231 16.82 26.66 25.91
C ILE A 231 17.84 26.98 27.02
N SER A 232 19.11 26.61 26.86
CA SER A 232 20.15 26.96 27.86
C SER A 232 20.58 28.44 27.85
N SER A 233 20.15 29.23 26.85
CA SER A 233 20.57 30.63 26.71
C SER A 233 19.53 31.66 27.18
N ASN A 234 18.28 31.25 27.44
CA ASN A 234 17.23 32.13 27.96
C ASN A 234 16.60 31.52 29.21
N ASN A 235 16.77 32.21 30.34
CA ASN A 235 16.22 31.98 31.69
C ASN A 235 17.03 31.07 32.63
N ILE A 236 18.06 31.67 33.22
CA ILE A 236 18.33 31.47 34.65
C ILE A 236 17.23 32.23 35.39
N GLU A 237 16.20 31.51 35.87
CA GLU A 237 15.50 31.70 37.15
C GLU A 237 14.21 30.85 37.18
N GLN A 238 14.31 29.70 37.87
CA GLN A 238 13.26 28.96 38.59
C GLN A 238 11.96 28.60 37.85
N GLU A 239 11.80 27.33 37.45
CA GLU A 239 11.03 26.28 38.16
C GLU A 239 10.80 25.06 37.21
N ASN A 240 11.26 23.86 37.65
CA ASN A 240 10.91 22.47 37.28
C ASN A 240 10.16 22.20 35.95
N VAL A 241 10.62 21.32 35.04
CA VAL A 241 10.81 19.85 35.24
C VAL A 241 11.88 19.32 34.26
N PRO A 242 13.02 18.83 34.75
CA PRO A 242 13.86 17.87 34.03
C PRO A 242 13.45 16.43 34.41
N ILE A 243 13.95 15.42 33.70
CA ILE A 243 14.00 13.98 34.10
C ILE A 243 12.84 13.07 33.63
N VAL A 244 11.57 13.50 33.65
CA VAL A 244 10.42 12.57 33.51
C VAL A 244 10.30 11.87 32.14
N VAL A 245 10.69 12.51 31.02
CA VAL A 245 10.55 11.87 29.69
C VAL A 245 11.66 10.86 29.40
N HIS A 246 12.83 11.05 30.02
CA HIS A 246 13.94 10.09 29.95
C HIS A 246 13.61 8.83 30.77
N GLU A 247 12.95 8.99 31.93
CA GLU A 247 12.34 7.89 32.68
C GLU A 247 11.32 7.09 31.85
N ILE A 248 10.46 7.76 31.07
CA ILE A 248 9.45 7.09 30.23
C ILE A 248 10.07 6.36 29.03
N LEU A 249 11.18 6.87 28.47
CA LEU A 249 11.91 6.21 27.38
C LEU A 249 12.73 5.02 27.88
N ASP A 250 13.33 5.10 29.06
CA ASP A 250 14.04 3.97 29.67
C ASP A 250 13.05 2.86 30.10
N GLU A 251 11.85 3.23 30.59
CA GLU A 251 10.76 2.28 30.91
C GLU A 251 10.15 1.60 29.66
N LEU A 252 10.12 2.27 28.50
CA LEU A 252 9.69 1.68 27.22
C LEU A 252 10.76 0.77 26.60
N VAL A 253 12.04 1.10 26.78
CA VAL A 253 13.17 0.26 26.32
C VAL A 253 13.26 -1.02 27.15
N GLU A 254 13.01 -0.97 28.46
CA GLU A 254 12.99 -2.17 29.33
C GLU A 254 11.80 -3.11 28.99
N LYS A 255 10.65 -2.56 28.57
CA LYS A 255 9.49 -3.34 28.08
C LYS A 255 9.71 -3.99 26.71
N ILE A 256 10.39 -3.32 25.77
CA ILE A 256 10.73 -3.91 24.46
C ILE A 256 11.75 -5.05 24.62
N CYS A 257 12.70 -4.92 25.56
CA CYS A 257 13.62 -6.02 25.90
C CYS A 257 12.94 -7.22 26.60
N TYR A 258 11.80 -7.02 27.27
CA TYR A 258 11.05 -8.11 27.92
C TYR A 258 10.20 -8.92 26.93
N ASP A 259 9.66 -8.30 25.88
CA ASP A 259 8.88 -9.00 24.85
C ASP A 259 9.77 -9.88 23.94
N GLU A 260 11.03 -9.51 23.73
CA GLU A 260 12.03 -10.38 23.07
C GLU A 260 12.41 -11.60 23.94
N ALA A 261 12.33 -11.53 25.27
CA ALA A 261 12.68 -12.63 26.18
C ALA A 261 11.57 -13.70 26.33
N THR A 262 10.34 -13.42 25.88
CA THR A 262 9.20 -14.32 26.06
C THR A 262 8.97 -15.25 24.86
N GLN A 263 9.43 -14.89 23.66
CA GLN A 263 9.37 -15.78 22.48
C GLN A 263 10.51 -16.80 22.39
N GLU A 264 11.65 -16.58 23.06
CA GLU A 264 12.76 -17.55 23.05
C GLU A 264 12.60 -18.72 24.06
N LYS A 265 11.63 -18.67 24.98
CA LYS A 265 11.42 -19.74 26.00
C LYS A 265 10.32 -20.75 25.66
N GLU A 266 9.39 -20.46 24.75
CA GLU A 266 8.41 -21.47 24.33
C GLU A 266 8.99 -22.51 23.36
N ASP A 267 10.08 -22.21 22.63
CA ASP A 267 10.71 -23.15 21.69
C ASP A 267 11.76 -24.10 22.33
N ILE A 268 12.09 -23.97 23.62
CA ILE A 268 13.07 -24.87 24.30
C ILE A 268 12.38 -25.91 25.22
N THR A 269 11.05 -25.84 25.41
CA THR A 269 10.33 -26.73 26.36
C THR A 269 9.40 -27.76 25.70
N LEU A 270 9.57 -28.01 24.39
CA LEU A 270 8.85 -29.08 23.65
C LEU A 270 9.80 -30.07 22.94
N SER A 271 11.03 -30.23 23.46
CA SER A 271 11.98 -31.29 23.07
C SER A 271 12.58 -31.97 24.29
#